data_AF-A0A377GHS1-F1
#
_entry.id   AF-A0A377GHS1-F1
#
_cell.length_a   1.000
_cell.length_b   1.000
_cell.length_c   1.000
_cell.angle_alpha   90.00
_cell.angle_beta   90.00
_cell.angle_gamma   90.00
#
_symmetry.space_group_name_H-M   'P 1'
#
loop_
_entity.id
_entity.type
_entity.pdbx_description
1 polymer ?
#
loop_
_entity_poly.entity_id
_entity_poly.type
_entity_poly.pdbx_seq_one_letter_code
_entity_poly.pdbx_strand_id
1 'polypeptide(L)'
;MEPVSIALICAAVLGTVVVLAAFIRQILLSRDKQLNDTAQSRALSQEVKELEKMRTQMQSEKRFDSHYQVLGANKDAIKYIDTKIEEILIKKKELIERYAKAIIKESDSIVSGEISSERKIACDRLREEIDREIAFYDTELKQLQERRATLWDAHTDFQKFLLNQEKARNDSLDNVYKQHSALLEKVYLRHIDNTEIIAVKAMEASSMTFKDMLMIPIQFLMQYFGVSPGISLIQTRVEHVARSEVDKIQNEINNPPAKKQENQEIKDAKVSVTHLDEVHDSNEEKEKEEERHHSMTFA
;
A
#
# COMPACT_ATOMS: atom_id res chain seq x y z
N MET A 1 6.16 29.44 49.18
CA MET A 1 6.13 29.40 47.70
C MET A 1 4.68 29.22 47.29
N GLU A 2 4.17 30.12 46.45
CA GLU A 2 2.78 30.02 46.00
C GLU A 2 2.61 28.79 45.09
N PRO A 3 1.51 28.03 45.23
CA PRO A 3 1.27 26.81 44.44
C PRO A 3 1.30 27.06 42.93
N VAL A 4 1.00 28.30 42.50
CA VAL A 4 1.10 28.75 41.10
C VAL A 4 2.54 28.70 40.57
N SER A 5 3.53 29.04 41.39
CA SER A 5 4.94 29.03 40.98
C SER A 5 5.47 27.60 40.80
N ILE A 6 5.01 26.65 41.63
CA ILE A 6 5.38 25.23 41.53
C ILE A 6 4.76 24.62 40.27
N ALA A 7 3.50 24.94 39.96
CA ALA A 7 2.83 24.49 38.73
C ALA A 7 3.53 25.00 37.45
N LEU A 8 3.97 26.26 37.45
CA LEU A 8 4.72 26.84 36.32
C LEU A 8 6.08 26.16 36.10
N ILE A 9 6.80 25.86 37.18
CA ILE A 9 8.10 25.17 37.09
C ILE A 9 7.91 23.72 36.59
N CYS A 10 6.91 23.01 37.09
CA CYS A 10 6.59 21.65 36.63
C CYS A 10 6.17 21.63 35.15
N ALA A 11 5.33 22.57 34.71
CA ALA A 11 4.94 22.69 33.31
C ALA A 11 6.13 22.98 32.39
N ALA A 12 7.07 23.83 32.82
CA ALA A 12 8.28 24.13 32.07
C ALA A 12 9.22 22.91 31.95
N VAL A 13 9.44 22.17 33.04
CA VAL A 13 10.31 20.97 33.03
C VAL A 13 9.66 19.81 32.25
N LEU A 14 8.35 19.60 32.38
CA LEU A 14 7.64 18.59 31.59
C LEU A 14 7.62 18.95 30.10
N GLY A 15 7.41 20.23 29.78
CA GLY A 15 7.45 20.72 28.40
C GLY A 15 8.81 20.48 27.74
N THR A 16 9.92 20.75 28.43
CA THR A 16 11.26 20.49 27.88
C THR A 16 11.53 19.01 27.67
N VAL A 17 11.14 18.15 28.63
CA VAL A 17 11.29 16.69 28.50
C VAL A 17 10.47 16.15 27.31
N VAL A 18 9.26 16.64 27.09
CA VAL A 18 8.40 16.24 25.97
C VAL A 18 9.01 16.64 24.63
N VAL A 19 9.53 17.88 24.50
CA VAL A 19 10.20 18.34 23.28
C VAL A 19 11.44 17.51 22.99
N LEU A 20 12.23 17.18 24.01
CA LEU A 20 13.43 16.35 23.88
C LEU A 20 13.09 14.91 23.48
N ALA A 21 12.03 14.34 24.05
CA ALA A 21 11.53 13.01 23.68
C ALA A 21 11.03 12.97 22.23
N ALA A 22 10.28 13.98 21.79
CA ALA A 22 9.82 14.10 20.41
C ALA A 22 11.01 14.22 19.43
N PHE A 23 12.04 14.98 19.79
CA PHE A 23 13.25 15.16 18.98
C PHE A 23 14.08 13.87 18.85
N ILE A 24 14.35 13.18 19.96
CA ILE A 24 15.05 11.87 19.94
C ILE A 24 14.29 10.88 19.07
N ARG A 25 12.95 10.88 19.15
CA ARG A 25 12.10 9.99 18.36
C ARG A 25 12.14 10.31 16.86
N GLN A 26 12.13 11.60 16.48
CA GLN A 26 12.33 12.02 15.09
C GLN A 26 13.70 11.57 14.55
N ILE A 27 14.75 11.62 15.38
CA ILE A 27 16.09 11.12 15.01
C ILE A 27 16.07 9.61 14.78
N LEU A 28 15.42 8.83 15.66
CA LEU A 28 15.32 7.38 15.51
C LEU A 28 14.57 6.98 14.23
N LEU A 29 13.41 7.62 13.98
CA LEU A 29 12.63 7.38 12.75
C LEU A 29 13.41 7.78 11.50
N SER A 30 14.15 8.89 11.53
CA SER A 30 15.00 9.32 10.42
C SER A 30 16.14 8.34 10.16
N ARG A 31 16.75 7.79 11.21
CA ARG A 31 17.83 6.80 11.09
C ARG A 31 17.31 5.48 10.53
N ASP A 32 16.18 4.99 11.02
CA ASP A 32 15.56 3.76 10.53
C ASP A 32 15.17 3.89 9.05
N LYS A 33 14.60 5.03 8.66
CA LYS A 33 14.34 5.36 7.26
C LYS A 33 15.63 5.32 6.43
N GLN A 34 16.69 6.01 6.87
CA GLN A 34 17.95 6.07 6.13
C GLN A 34 18.61 4.68 5.96
N LEU A 35 18.55 3.84 6.99
CA LEU A 35 19.06 2.46 6.91
C LEU A 35 18.28 1.63 5.90
N ASN A 36 16.95 1.78 5.87
CA ASN A 36 16.09 1.10 4.93
C ASN A 36 16.33 1.56 3.48
N ASP A 37 16.40 2.87 3.25
CA ASP A 37 16.69 3.46 1.93
C ASP A 37 18.06 2.99 1.41
N THR A 38 19.06 2.90 2.29
CA THR A 38 20.40 2.37 1.96
C THR A 38 20.35 0.89 1.61
N ALA A 39 19.59 0.09 2.36
CA ALA A 39 19.42 -1.34 2.07
C ALA A 39 18.70 -1.54 0.72
N GLN A 40 17.68 -0.74 0.44
CA GLN A 40 16.94 -0.77 -0.82
C GLN A 40 17.83 -0.38 -2.00
N SER A 41 18.63 0.68 -1.87
CA SER A 41 19.60 1.09 -2.90
C SER A 41 20.64 -0.01 -3.18
N ARG A 42 21.14 -0.70 -2.14
CA ARG A 42 22.07 -1.82 -2.31
C ARG A 42 21.41 -3.01 -3.01
N ALA A 43 20.20 -3.39 -2.62
CA ALA A 43 19.45 -4.46 -3.26
C ALA A 43 19.18 -4.14 -4.74
N LEU A 44 18.77 -2.90 -5.03
CA LEU A 44 18.56 -2.43 -6.39
C LEU A 44 19.85 -2.48 -7.21
N SER A 45 20.98 -2.04 -6.66
CA SER A 45 22.28 -2.12 -7.33
C SER A 45 22.68 -3.56 -7.67
N GLN A 46 22.34 -4.54 -6.83
CA GLN A 46 22.57 -5.95 -7.12
C GLN A 46 21.69 -6.45 -8.27
N GLU A 47 20.39 -6.16 -8.23
CA GLU A 47 19.45 -6.55 -9.30
C GLU A 47 19.83 -5.91 -10.64
N VAL A 48 20.24 -4.64 -10.65
CA VAL A 48 20.73 -3.95 -11.84
C VAL A 48 22.00 -4.61 -12.40
N LYS A 49 22.92 -5.05 -11.54
CA LYS A 49 24.13 -5.78 -11.97
C LYS A 49 23.81 -7.14 -12.58
N GLU A 50 22.83 -7.85 -12.03
CA GLU A 50 22.38 -9.13 -12.60
C GLU A 50 21.75 -8.92 -13.98
N LEU A 51 20.94 -7.87 -14.14
CA LEU A 51 20.37 -7.50 -15.42
C LEU A 51 21.44 -7.07 -16.44
N GLU A 52 22.47 -6.37 -16.00
CA GLU A 52 23.61 -6.01 -16.84
C GLU A 52 24.43 -7.25 -17.25
N LYS A 53 24.55 -8.25 -16.36
CA LYS A 53 25.15 -9.54 -16.69
C LYS A 53 24.33 -10.29 -17.74
N MET A 54 23.00 -10.35 -17.62
CA MET A 54 22.15 -10.96 -18.65
C MET A 54 22.27 -10.21 -19.99
N ARG A 55 22.35 -8.87 -19.95
CA ARG A 55 22.58 -8.04 -21.13
C ARG A 55 23.92 -8.36 -21.81
N THR A 56 25.00 -8.49 -21.06
CA THR A 56 26.33 -8.79 -21.64
C THR A 56 26.40 -10.20 -22.22
N GLN A 57 25.77 -11.17 -21.58
CA GLN A 57 25.62 -12.53 -22.12
C GLN A 57 24.86 -12.51 -23.45
N MET A 58 23.76 -11.78 -23.54
CA MET A 58 23.01 -11.58 -24.79
C MET A 58 23.82 -10.96 -25.92
N GLN A 59 24.71 -10.00 -25.62
CA GLN A 59 25.56 -9.36 -26.64
C GLN A 59 26.60 -10.32 -27.24
N SER A 60 26.94 -11.38 -26.52
CA SER A 60 27.90 -12.38 -26.98
C SER A 60 27.29 -13.40 -27.95
N GLU A 61 25.96 -13.50 -28.02
CA GLU A 61 25.24 -14.37 -28.95
C GLU A 61 25.17 -13.75 -30.35
N LYS A 62 26.31 -13.77 -31.06
CA LYS A 62 26.34 -13.40 -32.49
C LYS A 62 25.84 -14.54 -33.37
N ARG A 63 25.12 -14.16 -34.42
CA ARG A 63 24.64 -15.09 -35.46
C ARG A 63 25.82 -15.54 -36.34
N PHE A 64 25.85 -16.82 -36.71
CA PHE A 64 26.89 -17.37 -37.57
C PHE A 64 26.53 -17.18 -39.05
N ASP A 65 27.30 -16.37 -39.78
CA ASP A 65 27.09 -16.11 -41.22
C ASP A 65 27.62 -17.22 -42.15
N SER A 66 28.19 -18.30 -41.59
CA SER A 66 28.83 -19.37 -42.37
C SER A 66 27.86 -20.14 -43.28
N HIS A 67 26.56 -20.10 -42.98
CA HIS A 67 25.54 -20.89 -43.66
C HIS A 67 25.13 -20.37 -45.05
N TYR A 68 25.45 -19.10 -45.38
CA TYR A 68 25.09 -18.52 -46.68
C TYR A 68 25.78 -19.22 -47.87
N GLN A 69 26.83 -20.00 -47.64
CA GLN A 69 27.52 -20.76 -48.69
C GLN A 69 26.69 -21.94 -49.23
N VAL A 70 25.71 -22.42 -48.45
CA VAL A 70 24.91 -23.62 -48.77
C VAL A 70 23.59 -23.26 -49.46
N LEU A 71 23.25 -21.97 -49.57
CA LEU A 71 21.91 -21.49 -49.96
C LEU A 71 21.65 -21.38 -51.49
N GLY A 72 22.64 -21.71 -52.33
CA GLY A 72 22.47 -21.76 -53.78
C GLY A 72 21.84 -20.49 -54.38
N ALA A 73 20.77 -20.65 -55.15
CA ALA A 73 20.09 -19.56 -55.88
C ALA A 73 19.31 -18.57 -54.99
N ASN A 74 18.87 -18.98 -53.79
CA ASN A 74 18.08 -18.14 -52.88
C ASN A 74 18.94 -17.34 -51.89
N LYS A 75 20.27 -17.42 -52.02
CA LYS A 75 21.24 -16.83 -51.10
C LYS A 75 21.00 -15.34 -50.83
N ASP A 76 20.85 -14.54 -51.88
CA ASP A 76 20.73 -13.07 -51.72
C ASP A 76 19.40 -12.67 -51.08
N ALA A 77 18.32 -13.39 -51.40
CA ALA A 77 17.01 -13.17 -50.79
C ALA A 77 17.00 -13.55 -49.30
N ILE A 78 17.59 -14.69 -48.94
CA ILE A 78 17.70 -15.12 -47.54
C ILE A 78 18.61 -14.17 -46.76
N LYS A 79 19.76 -13.77 -47.34
CA LYS A 79 20.66 -12.78 -46.71
C LYS A 79 19.99 -11.43 -46.48
N TYR A 80 19.13 -10.99 -47.41
CA TYR A 80 18.36 -9.76 -47.23
C TYR A 80 17.38 -9.88 -46.06
N ILE A 81 16.61 -10.97 -46.00
CA ILE A 81 15.67 -11.22 -44.90
C ILE A 81 16.42 -11.33 -43.57
N ASP A 82 17.55 -12.02 -43.56
CA ASP A 82 18.37 -12.20 -42.37
C ASP A 82 18.98 -10.89 -41.86
N THR A 83 19.39 -10.00 -42.77
CA THR A 83 19.79 -8.62 -42.42
C THR A 83 18.62 -7.86 -41.81
N LYS A 84 17.42 -7.98 -42.37
CA LYS A 84 16.22 -7.30 -41.86
C LYS A 84 15.81 -7.79 -40.48
N ILE A 85 15.86 -9.10 -40.24
CA ILE A 85 15.62 -9.71 -38.93
C ILE A 85 16.63 -9.16 -37.91
N GLU A 86 17.91 -9.06 -38.27
CA GLU A 86 18.94 -8.50 -37.38
C GLU A 86 18.71 -7.02 -37.09
N GLU A 87 18.37 -6.22 -38.10
CA GLU A 87 18.02 -4.80 -37.93
C GLU A 87 16.86 -4.61 -36.93
N ILE A 88 15.81 -5.44 -37.01
CA ILE A 88 14.67 -5.38 -36.08
C ILE A 88 15.10 -5.78 -34.67
N LEU A 89 15.90 -6.84 -34.53
CA LEU A 89 16.35 -7.29 -33.21
C LEU A 89 17.33 -6.29 -32.56
N ILE A 90 18.14 -5.57 -33.35
CA ILE A 90 18.93 -4.44 -32.88
C ILE A 90 18.04 -3.30 -32.39
N LYS A 91 17.02 -2.91 -33.17
CA LYS A 91 16.06 -1.86 -32.75
C LYS A 91 15.32 -2.22 -31.47
N LYS A 92 14.81 -3.46 -31.37
CA LYS A 92 14.14 -3.99 -30.17
C LYS A 92 15.09 -3.96 -28.97
N LYS A 93 16.34 -4.37 -29.15
CA LYS A 93 17.38 -4.25 -28.12
C LYS A 93 17.56 -2.81 -27.68
N GLU A 94 17.85 -1.88 -28.60
CA GLU A 94 18.06 -0.46 -28.28
C GLU A 94 16.88 0.15 -27.52
N LEU A 95 15.66 -0.20 -27.89
CA LEU A 95 14.44 0.24 -27.22
C LEU A 95 14.39 -0.24 -25.77
N ILE A 96 14.62 -1.54 -25.55
CA ILE A 96 14.75 -2.13 -24.21
C ILE A 96 15.90 -1.44 -23.45
N GLU A 97 17.01 -1.08 -24.12
CA GLU A 97 18.11 -0.39 -23.46
C GLU A 97 17.77 1.02 -22.99
N ARG A 98 17.03 1.78 -23.81
CA ARG A 98 16.54 3.11 -23.42
C ARG A 98 15.59 3.01 -22.23
N TYR A 99 14.68 2.03 -22.27
CA TYR A 99 13.75 1.77 -21.17
C TYR A 99 14.46 1.41 -19.87
N ALA A 100 15.44 0.50 -19.94
CA ALA A 100 16.22 0.09 -18.77
C ALA A 100 16.92 1.29 -18.11
N LYS A 101 17.50 2.20 -18.89
CA LYS A 101 18.14 3.43 -18.37
C LYS A 101 17.11 4.35 -17.70
N ALA A 102 15.92 4.49 -18.28
CA ALA A 102 14.84 5.27 -17.70
C ALA A 102 14.37 4.68 -16.36
N ILE A 103 14.20 3.35 -16.29
CA ILE A 103 13.81 2.65 -15.05
C ILE A 103 14.84 2.83 -13.94
N ILE A 104 16.13 2.67 -14.23
CA ILE A 104 17.17 2.80 -13.19
C ILE A 104 17.11 4.21 -12.59
N LYS A 105 17.04 5.23 -13.46
CA LYS A 105 16.93 6.63 -13.03
C LYS A 105 15.68 6.87 -12.19
N GLU A 106 14.52 6.38 -12.62
CA GLU A 106 13.27 6.55 -11.87
C GLU A 106 13.32 5.79 -10.53
N SER A 107 13.89 4.59 -10.52
CA SER A 107 14.01 3.78 -9.31
C SER A 107 14.91 4.45 -8.27
N ASP A 108 16.01 5.06 -8.69
CA ASP A 108 16.87 5.87 -7.81
C ASP A 108 16.13 7.09 -7.25
N SER A 109 15.33 7.77 -8.08
CA SER A 109 14.48 8.89 -7.65
C SER A 109 13.37 8.49 -6.67
N ILE A 110 12.80 7.29 -6.83
CA ILE A 110 11.83 6.73 -5.88
C ILE A 110 12.48 6.46 -4.52
N VAL A 111 13.68 5.86 -4.53
CA VAL A 111 14.42 5.58 -3.28
C VAL A 111 14.82 6.88 -2.57
N SER A 112 15.12 7.96 -3.31
CA SER A 112 15.40 9.28 -2.70
C SER A 112 14.15 10.02 -2.19
N GLY A 113 12.95 9.44 -2.36
CA GLY A 113 11.70 10.01 -1.86
C GLY A 113 11.03 11.02 -2.79
N GLU A 114 11.44 11.11 -4.06
CA GLU A 114 10.83 12.00 -5.05
C GLU A 114 9.69 11.32 -5.81
N ILE A 115 8.71 10.77 -5.09
CA ILE A 115 7.50 10.22 -5.74
C ILE A 115 6.52 11.35 -6.07
N SER A 116 6.15 11.43 -7.34
CA SER A 116 5.00 12.18 -7.82
C SER A 116 4.07 11.24 -8.59
N SER A 117 2.76 11.40 -8.41
CA SER A 117 1.76 10.67 -9.22
C SER A 117 1.95 10.93 -10.71
N GLU A 118 2.41 12.13 -11.08
CA GLU A 118 2.70 12.50 -12.47
C GLU A 118 3.89 11.71 -13.04
N ARG A 119 4.92 11.44 -12.24
CA ARG A 119 6.08 10.63 -12.66
C ARG A 119 5.68 9.18 -12.94
N LYS A 120 4.87 8.59 -12.06
CA LYS A 120 4.32 7.24 -12.27
C LYS A 120 3.50 7.17 -13.57
N ILE A 121 2.60 8.13 -13.80
CA ILE A 121 1.80 8.20 -15.04
C ILE A 121 2.70 8.33 -16.28
N ALA A 122 3.78 9.11 -16.20
CA ALA A 122 4.74 9.23 -17.29
C ALA A 122 5.48 7.91 -17.58
N CYS A 123 5.87 7.17 -16.53
CA CYS A 123 6.48 5.84 -16.67
C CYS A 123 5.51 4.79 -17.23
N ASP A 124 4.25 4.82 -16.82
CA ASP A 124 3.20 3.92 -17.33
C ASP A 124 2.95 4.19 -18.83
N ARG A 125 2.90 5.47 -19.25
CA ARG A 125 2.79 5.84 -20.68
C ARG A 125 4.00 5.38 -21.49
N LEU A 126 5.20 5.57 -20.97
CA LEU A 126 6.44 5.11 -21.60
C LEU A 126 6.41 3.58 -21.81
N ARG A 127 5.94 2.84 -20.80
CA ARG A 127 5.76 1.39 -20.88
C ARG A 127 4.77 1.00 -21.96
N GLU A 128 3.60 1.65 -22.03
CA GLU A 128 2.59 1.39 -23.07
C GLU A 128 3.09 1.70 -24.49
N GLU A 129 3.91 2.73 -24.65
CA GLU A 129 4.56 3.05 -25.93
C GLU A 129 5.53 1.94 -26.34
N ILE A 130 6.38 1.50 -25.42
CA ILE A 130 7.33 0.41 -25.64
C ILE A 130 6.63 -0.92 -25.92
N ASP A 131 5.57 -1.26 -25.18
CA ASP A 131 4.79 -2.47 -25.40
C ASP A 131 4.19 -2.50 -26.81
N ARG A 132 3.71 -1.35 -27.31
CA ARG A 132 3.21 -1.22 -28.69
C ARG A 132 4.32 -1.40 -29.71
N GLU A 133 5.49 -0.79 -29.50
CA GLU A 133 6.62 -0.93 -30.42
C GLU A 133 7.20 -2.35 -30.44
N ILE A 134 7.31 -3.01 -29.28
CA ILE A 134 7.71 -4.41 -29.18
C ILE A 134 6.73 -5.31 -29.92
N ALA A 135 5.43 -5.12 -29.70
CA ALA A 135 4.40 -5.89 -30.39
C ALA A 135 4.46 -5.70 -31.92
N PHE A 136 4.70 -4.46 -32.38
CA PHE A 136 4.91 -4.18 -33.79
C PHE A 136 6.12 -4.96 -34.34
N TYR A 137 7.27 -4.92 -33.67
CA TYR A 137 8.46 -5.66 -34.09
C TYR A 137 8.27 -7.17 -34.07
N ASP A 138 7.52 -7.72 -33.10
CA ASP A 138 7.22 -9.15 -33.07
C ASP A 138 6.35 -9.57 -34.27
N THR A 139 5.41 -8.73 -34.69
CA THR A 139 4.63 -9.00 -35.92
C THR A 139 5.49 -8.95 -37.18
N GLU A 140 6.42 -8.00 -37.28
CA GLU A 140 7.33 -7.87 -38.42
C GLU A 140 8.31 -9.06 -38.48
N LEU A 141 8.85 -9.48 -37.33
CA LEU A 141 9.70 -10.67 -37.23
C LEU A 141 8.95 -11.92 -37.69
N LYS A 142 7.70 -12.09 -37.28
CA LYS A 142 6.89 -13.25 -37.71
C LYS A 142 6.70 -13.27 -39.22
N GLN A 143 6.38 -12.14 -39.85
CA GLN A 143 6.23 -12.04 -41.31
C GLN A 143 7.54 -12.36 -42.05
N LEU A 144 8.68 -11.87 -41.55
CA LEU A 144 9.99 -12.17 -42.14
C LEU A 144 10.38 -13.64 -41.97
N GLN A 145 10.06 -14.25 -40.83
CA GLN A 145 10.29 -15.68 -40.58
C GLN A 145 9.43 -16.57 -41.48
N GLU A 146 8.16 -16.23 -41.68
CA GLU A 146 7.26 -16.92 -42.63
C GLU A 146 7.80 -16.80 -44.05
N ARG A 147 8.20 -15.59 -44.47
CA ARG A 147 8.80 -15.38 -45.80
C ARG A 147 10.10 -16.16 -45.97
N ARG A 148 10.96 -16.20 -44.95
CA ARG A 148 12.19 -16.98 -44.96
C ARG A 148 11.90 -18.47 -45.11
N ALA A 149 10.87 -18.98 -44.42
CA ALA A 149 10.48 -20.37 -44.47
C ALA A 149 10.13 -20.84 -45.88
N THR A 150 9.40 -20.01 -46.64
CA THR A 150 9.05 -20.31 -48.05
C THR A 150 10.25 -20.39 -49.00
N LEU A 151 11.41 -19.84 -48.62
CA LEU A 151 12.62 -19.84 -49.44
C LEU A 151 13.53 -21.05 -49.15
N TRP A 152 13.19 -21.84 -48.11
CA TRP A 152 14.10 -22.81 -47.50
C TRP A 152 13.65 -24.28 -47.61
N ASP A 153 12.98 -24.62 -48.71
CA ASP A 153 12.40 -25.95 -48.95
C ASP A 153 13.41 -27.11 -48.94
N ALA A 154 14.70 -26.86 -49.24
CA ALA A 154 15.74 -27.91 -49.32
C ALA A 154 16.46 -28.21 -48.00
N HIS A 155 16.37 -27.32 -46.99
CA HIS A 155 17.19 -27.40 -45.76
C HIS A 155 16.37 -27.11 -44.49
N THR A 156 15.22 -27.78 -44.35
CA THR A 156 14.24 -27.54 -43.28
C THR A 156 14.77 -27.80 -41.87
N ASP A 157 15.69 -28.75 -41.68
CA ASP A 157 16.28 -29.02 -40.36
C ASP A 157 17.23 -27.91 -39.90
N PHE A 158 18.06 -27.42 -40.82
CA PHE A 158 18.93 -26.28 -40.54
C PHE A 158 18.12 -25.00 -40.32
N GLN A 159 17.00 -24.86 -41.04
CA GLN A 159 16.05 -23.79 -40.79
C GLN A 159 15.47 -23.83 -39.38
N LYS A 160 15.00 -25.00 -38.93
CA LYS A 160 14.47 -25.16 -37.57
C LYS A 160 15.52 -24.80 -36.54
N PHE A 161 16.78 -25.20 -36.75
CA PHE A 161 17.88 -24.83 -35.86
C PHE A 161 18.08 -23.31 -35.77
N LEU A 162 18.15 -22.59 -36.90
CA LEU A 162 18.29 -21.13 -36.88
C LEU A 162 17.07 -20.42 -36.30
N LEU A 163 15.86 -20.90 -36.60
CA LEU A 163 14.62 -20.35 -36.02
C LEU A 163 14.60 -20.54 -34.50
N ASN A 164 14.99 -21.71 -33.99
CA ASN A 164 15.07 -21.98 -32.55
C ASN A 164 16.09 -21.07 -31.87
N GLN A 165 17.24 -20.82 -32.49
CA GLN A 165 18.24 -19.89 -31.97
C GLN A 165 17.70 -18.46 -31.92
N GLU A 166 17.05 -18.00 -32.99
CA GLU A 166 16.44 -16.67 -33.05
C GLU A 166 15.32 -16.50 -32.03
N LYS A 167 14.48 -17.54 -31.87
CA LYS A 167 13.41 -17.54 -30.88
C LYS A 167 13.96 -17.48 -29.46
N ALA A 168 14.98 -18.28 -29.14
CA ALA A 168 15.65 -18.22 -27.84
C ALA A 168 16.24 -16.83 -27.57
N ARG A 169 16.84 -16.19 -28.58
CA ARG A 169 17.35 -14.82 -28.47
C ARG A 169 16.23 -13.80 -28.23
N ASN A 170 15.11 -13.92 -28.94
CA ASN A 170 13.96 -13.04 -28.77
C ASN A 170 13.31 -13.23 -27.38
N ASP A 171 13.12 -14.48 -26.96
CA ASP A 171 12.58 -14.82 -25.64
C ASP A 171 13.49 -14.27 -24.52
N SER A 172 14.81 -14.28 -24.74
CA SER A 172 15.78 -13.65 -23.82
C SER A 172 15.61 -12.13 -23.75
N LEU A 173 15.42 -11.43 -24.89
CA LEU A 173 15.13 -9.99 -24.91
C LEU A 173 13.84 -9.68 -24.12
N ASP A 174 12.81 -10.48 -24.35
CA ASP A 174 11.52 -10.31 -23.70
C ASP A 174 11.61 -10.57 -22.19
N ASN A 175 12.42 -11.54 -21.78
CA ASN A 175 12.68 -11.81 -20.37
C ASN A 175 13.41 -10.64 -19.70
N VAL A 176 14.44 -10.08 -20.34
CA VAL A 176 15.15 -8.90 -19.83
C VAL A 176 14.20 -7.71 -19.69
N TYR A 177 13.35 -7.47 -20.70
CA TYR A 177 12.32 -6.44 -20.64
C TYR A 177 11.35 -6.64 -19.48
N LYS A 178 10.79 -7.85 -19.33
CA LYS A 178 9.86 -8.19 -18.24
C LYS A 178 10.50 -8.02 -16.87
N GLN A 179 11.75 -8.44 -16.70
CA GLN A 179 12.46 -8.25 -15.44
C GLN A 179 12.69 -6.77 -15.12
N HIS A 180 13.01 -5.95 -16.13
CA HIS A 180 13.11 -4.51 -15.97
C HIS A 180 11.78 -3.88 -15.52
N SER A 181 10.65 -4.24 -16.14
CA SER A 181 9.33 -3.77 -15.72
C SER A 181 8.97 -4.25 -14.31
N ALA A 182 9.25 -5.51 -13.99
CA ALA A 182 8.98 -6.08 -12.66
C ALA A 182 9.83 -5.43 -11.56
N LEU A 183 11.08 -5.06 -11.85
CA LEU A 183 11.94 -4.33 -10.92
C LEU A 183 11.33 -2.97 -10.58
N LEU A 184 10.89 -2.21 -11.59
CA LEU A 184 10.27 -0.90 -11.38
C LEU A 184 9.01 -1.03 -10.50
N GLU A 185 8.12 -1.97 -10.83
CA GLU A 185 6.90 -2.22 -10.08
C GLU A 185 7.18 -2.60 -8.62
N LYS A 186 8.15 -3.48 -8.41
CA LYS A 186 8.62 -3.88 -7.08
C LYS A 186 9.16 -2.70 -6.27
N VAL A 187 9.86 -1.77 -6.90
CA VAL A 187 10.37 -0.55 -6.25
C VAL A 187 9.21 0.36 -5.83
N TYR A 188 8.22 0.55 -6.70
CA TYR A 188 7.01 1.32 -6.36
C TYR A 188 6.24 0.70 -5.20
N LEU A 189 5.96 -0.60 -5.25
CA LEU A 189 5.23 -1.31 -4.18
C LEU A 189 5.97 -1.19 -2.85
N ARG A 190 7.27 -1.50 -2.82
CA ARG A 190 8.08 -1.39 -1.60
C ARG A 190 8.11 0.03 -1.03
N HIS A 191 8.18 1.05 -1.88
CA HIS A 191 8.16 2.42 -1.39
C HIS A 191 6.81 2.79 -0.77
N ILE A 192 5.70 2.38 -1.40
CA ILE A 192 4.35 2.59 -0.87
C ILE A 192 4.21 1.87 0.48
N ASP A 193 4.56 0.58 0.55
CA ASP A 193 4.52 -0.21 1.78
C ASP A 193 5.38 0.41 2.88
N ASN A 194 6.61 0.83 2.56
CA ASN A 194 7.49 1.49 3.52
C ASN A 194 6.91 2.81 4.03
N THR A 195 6.30 3.60 3.13
CA THR A 195 5.67 4.88 3.50
C THR A 195 4.45 4.65 4.38
N GLU A 196 3.64 3.64 4.07
CA GLU A 196 2.49 3.24 4.88
C GLU A 196 2.94 2.75 6.26
N ILE A 197 3.92 1.85 6.34
CA ILE A 197 4.45 1.36 7.62
C ILE A 197 5.01 2.50 8.46
N ILE A 198 5.73 3.44 7.84
CA ILE A 198 6.25 4.62 8.55
C ILE A 198 5.10 5.52 9.03
N ALA A 199 4.07 5.73 8.22
CA ALA A 199 2.89 6.51 8.60
C ALA A 199 2.14 5.86 9.77
N VAL A 200 1.89 4.55 9.72
CA VAL A 200 1.25 3.78 10.80
C VAL A 200 2.08 3.84 12.06
N LYS A 201 3.40 3.59 11.99
CA LYS A 201 4.29 3.70 13.15
C LYS A 201 4.33 5.12 13.69
N ALA A 202 4.26 6.14 12.85
CA ALA A 202 4.20 7.54 13.28
C ALA A 202 2.86 7.88 13.96
N MET A 203 1.73 7.32 13.49
CA MET A 203 0.41 7.48 14.10
C MET A 203 0.29 6.72 15.43
N GLU A 204 0.76 5.48 15.51
CA GLU A 204 0.80 4.72 16.76
C GLU A 204 1.74 5.41 17.77
N ALA A 205 2.89 5.87 17.29
CA ALA A 205 3.82 6.65 18.08
C ALA A 205 3.22 7.94 18.62
N SER A 206 2.50 8.70 17.80
CA SER A 206 1.85 9.95 18.22
C SER A 206 0.74 9.66 19.23
N SER A 207 -0.04 8.59 19.04
CA SER A 207 -1.07 8.16 19.98
C SER A 207 -0.48 7.72 21.32
N MET A 208 0.61 6.94 21.34
CA MET A 208 1.30 6.56 22.58
C MET A 208 1.93 7.77 23.27
N THR A 209 2.60 8.64 22.52
CA THR A 209 3.20 9.87 23.09
C THR A 209 2.13 10.79 23.66
N PHE A 210 0.98 10.92 22.99
CA PHE A 210 -0.16 11.70 23.49
C PHE A 210 -0.76 11.08 24.75
N LYS A 211 -0.92 9.76 24.77
CA LYS A 211 -1.38 9.03 25.95
C LYS A 211 -0.43 9.25 27.13
N ASP A 212 0.88 9.05 26.94
CA ASP A 212 1.87 9.24 27.99
C ASP A 212 1.96 10.71 28.43
N MET A 213 1.87 11.64 27.48
CA MET A 213 1.87 13.09 27.74
C MET A 213 0.66 13.56 28.54
N LEU A 214 -0.52 12.95 28.36
CA LEU A 214 -1.70 13.26 29.17
C LEU A 214 -1.71 12.50 30.50
N MET A 215 -1.34 11.23 30.47
CA MET A 215 -1.51 10.33 31.61
C MET A 215 -0.46 10.58 32.70
N ILE A 216 0.77 10.95 32.34
CA ILE A 216 1.85 11.25 33.31
C ILE A 216 1.54 12.50 34.16
N PRO A 217 1.13 13.65 33.61
CA PRO A 217 0.72 14.80 34.42
C PRO A 217 -0.53 14.52 35.25
N ILE A 218 -1.50 13.76 34.73
CA ILE A 218 -2.70 13.38 35.49
C ILE A 218 -2.33 12.49 36.68
N GLN A 219 -1.47 11.49 36.50
CA GLN A 219 -0.97 10.65 37.59
C GLN A 219 -0.18 11.46 38.62
N PHE A 220 0.65 12.41 38.16
CA PHE A 220 1.39 13.32 39.04
C PHE A 220 0.45 14.23 39.83
N LEU A 221 -0.58 14.79 39.18
CA LEU A 221 -1.61 15.58 39.84
C LEU A 221 -2.42 14.72 40.82
N MET A 222 -2.76 13.46 40.51
CA MET A 222 -3.39 12.54 41.47
C MET A 222 -2.51 12.23 42.68
N GLN A 223 -1.18 12.24 42.55
CA GLN A 223 -0.27 12.07 43.70
C GLN A 223 -0.24 13.30 44.62
N TYR A 224 -0.29 14.52 44.06
CA TYR A 224 -0.30 15.77 44.84
C TYR A 224 -1.69 16.14 45.38
N PHE A 225 -2.72 15.95 44.58
CA PHE A 225 -4.12 15.89 45.02
C PHE A 225 -4.45 14.48 45.48
N GLY A 226 -3.55 13.90 46.30
CA GLY A 226 -3.76 12.60 46.93
C GLY A 226 -5.19 12.53 47.37
N VAL A 227 -5.90 11.49 46.93
CA VAL A 227 -7.27 11.16 47.37
C VAL A 227 -7.28 11.44 48.86
N SER A 228 -7.96 12.51 49.27
CA SER A 228 -7.94 12.97 50.65
C SER A 228 -8.14 11.74 51.54
N PRO A 229 -7.26 11.45 52.50
CA PRO A 229 -7.45 10.31 53.39
C PRO A 229 -8.74 10.46 54.24
N GLY A 230 -9.48 11.56 54.09
CA GLY A 230 -10.75 11.84 54.76
C GLY A 230 -12.03 11.50 53.99
N ILE A 231 -11.99 11.00 52.75
CA ILE A 231 -13.21 10.46 52.10
C ILE A 231 -13.01 8.97 51.87
N SER A 232 -13.24 8.19 52.93
CA SER A 232 -13.36 6.75 52.79
C SER A 232 -14.47 6.43 51.77
N LEU A 233 -14.25 5.40 50.95
CA LEU A 233 -15.25 4.88 50.00
C LEU A 233 -16.59 4.53 50.69
N ILE A 234 -16.53 4.29 52.00
CA ILE A 234 -17.67 4.09 52.90
C ILE A 234 -18.42 5.41 53.12
N GLN A 235 -17.72 6.51 53.39
CA GLN A 235 -18.32 7.82 53.62
C GLN A 235 -18.93 8.42 52.35
N THR A 236 -18.36 8.18 51.18
CA THR A 236 -19.00 8.54 49.90
C THR A 236 -20.31 7.77 49.68
N ARG A 237 -20.35 6.49 50.09
CA ARG A 237 -21.56 5.66 49.99
C ARG A 237 -22.63 6.12 50.99
N VAL A 238 -22.23 6.44 52.22
CA VAL A 238 -23.12 6.97 53.26
C VAL A 238 -23.66 8.35 52.85
N GLU A 239 -22.82 9.23 52.31
CA GLU A 239 -23.27 10.54 51.83
C GLU A 239 -24.17 10.43 50.60
N HIS A 240 -23.90 9.51 49.67
CA HIS A 240 -24.79 9.25 48.54
C HIS A 240 -26.15 8.71 48.99
N VAL A 241 -26.18 7.81 49.99
CA VAL A 241 -27.45 7.32 50.57
C VAL A 241 -28.18 8.47 51.28
N ALA A 242 -27.48 9.27 52.08
CA ALA A 242 -28.08 10.42 52.76
C ALA A 242 -28.64 11.46 51.78
N ARG A 243 -27.92 11.77 50.69
CA ARG A 243 -28.41 12.67 49.64
C ARG A 243 -29.59 12.07 48.87
N SER A 244 -29.58 10.76 48.61
CA SER A 244 -30.72 10.05 48.02
C SER A 244 -31.96 10.06 48.92
N GLU A 245 -31.79 9.99 50.24
CA GLU A 245 -32.89 10.10 51.21
C GLU A 245 -33.45 11.52 51.26
N VAL A 246 -32.57 12.53 51.25
CA VAL A 246 -32.99 13.93 51.15
C VAL A 246 -33.75 14.19 49.85
N ASP A 247 -33.30 13.68 48.71
CA ASP A 247 -34.03 13.81 47.44
C ASP A 247 -35.40 13.12 47.47
N LYS A 248 -35.52 11.96 48.13
CA LYS A 248 -36.81 11.27 48.31
C LYS A 248 -37.76 12.08 49.20
N ILE A 249 -37.26 12.57 50.34
CA ILE A 249 -38.04 13.40 51.26
C ILE A 249 -38.43 14.73 50.60
N GLN A 250 -37.52 15.34 49.85
CA GLN A 250 -37.77 16.58 49.14
C GLN A 250 -38.79 16.40 48.02
N ASN A 251 -38.79 15.25 47.33
CA ASN A 251 -39.83 14.88 46.39
C ASN A 251 -41.18 14.59 47.06
N GLU A 252 -41.20 13.97 48.24
CA GLU A 252 -42.42 13.71 49.01
C GLU A 252 -43.05 15.00 49.56
N ILE A 253 -42.23 15.97 49.96
CA ILE A 253 -42.67 17.29 50.43
C ILE A 253 -43.18 18.14 49.25
N ASN A 254 -42.46 18.17 48.13
CA ASN A 254 -42.79 19.05 47.01
C ASN A 254 -43.85 18.47 46.07
N ASN A 255 -44.01 17.14 46.03
CA ASN A 255 -45.01 16.46 45.21
C ASN A 255 -45.85 15.49 46.06
N PRO A 256 -46.74 15.99 46.93
CA PRO A 256 -47.61 15.12 47.71
C PRO A 256 -48.49 14.29 46.76
N PRO A 257 -48.57 12.95 46.93
CA PRO A 257 -49.43 12.12 46.10
C PRO A 257 -50.88 12.57 46.26
N ALA A 258 -51.58 12.74 45.14
CA ALA A 258 -53.00 13.08 45.13
C ALA A 258 -53.78 12.14 46.06
N LYS A 259 -54.50 12.72 47.04
CA LYS A 259 -55.37 11.99 47.97
C LYS A 259 -56.32 11.11 47.15
N LYS A 260 -56.14 9.80 47.20
CA LYS A 260 -57.10 8.84 46.69
C LYS A 260 -58.29 8.81 47.65
N GLN A 261 -59.37 9.49 47.28
CA GLN A 261 -60.69 9.25 47.85
C GLN A 261 -61.16 7.87 47.42
N GLU A 262 -61.64 7.09 48.39
CA GLU A 262 -62.36 5.83 48.19
C GLU A 262 -63.65 6.02 47.37
N ASN A 263 -63.99 4.98 46.63
CA ASN A 263 -65.12 4.80 45.72
C ASN A 263 -66.48 5.33 46.20
N GLN A 264 -67.25 5.94 45.28
CA GLN A 264 -68.65 5.55 45.04
C GLN A 264 -69.21 6.07 43.68
N GLU A 265 -69.41 5.11 42.77
CA GLU A 265 -70.62 4.85 41.96
C GLU A 265 -71.22 5.81 40.89
N ILE A 266 -71.19 5.29 39.64
CA ILE A 266 -72.23 5.22 38.58
C ILE A 266 -72.61 6.50 37.77
N LYS A 267 -72.26 6.55 36.47
CA LYS A 267 -73.17 6.36 35.29
C LYS A 267 -72.52 6.69 33.94
N ASP A 268 -72.72 5.74 33.03
CA ASP A 268 -72.70 5.75 31.55
C ASP A 268 -72.55 7.09 30.82
N ALA A 269 -71.59 7.17 29.87
CA ALA A 269 -71.86 6.91 28.45
C ALA A 269 -70.76 7.49 27.53
N LYS A 270 -70.40 6.66 26.54
CA LYS A 270 -69.97 7.00 25.16
C LYS A 270 -68.51 7.41 24.88
N VAL A 271 -67.78 6.42 24.33
CA VAL A 271 -67.14 6.40 22.98
C VAL A 271 -66.09 7.47 22.68
N SER A 272 -64.81 7.05 22.59
CA SER A 272 -64.05 6.87 21.33
C SER A 272 -62.55 6.66 21.64
N VAL A 273 -62.01 5.46 21.41
CA VAL A 273 -61.07 5.09 20.33
C VAL A 273 -59.64 5.66 20.54
N THR A 274 -58.71 4.86 21.07
CA THR A 274 -57.61 4.12 20.36
C THR A 274 -56.42 5.07 20.02
N HIS A 275 -55.19 4.86 20.51
CA HIS A 275 -54.31 3.75 20.13
C HIS A 275 -53.21 3.45 21.16
N LEU A 276 -52.98 2.14 21.34
CA LEU A 276 -51.91 1.47 22.09
C LEU A 276 -50.57 1.44 21.32
N ASP A 277 -49.50 1.33 22.13
CA ASP A 277 -48.26 0.54 22.02
C ASP A 277 -47.95 -0.30 20.78
N GLU A 278 -46.65 -0.37 20.46
CA GLU A 278 -45.83 -1.55 20.11
C GLU A 278 -44.35 -1.08 20.08
N VAL A 279 -43.40 -1.50 20.94
CA VAL A 279 -42.71 -2.79 21.21
C VAL A 279 -41.84 -3.32 20.05
N HIS A 280 -40.59 -3.68 20.42
CA HIS A 280 -39.55 -4.50 19.75
C HIS A 280 -38.76 -3.87 18.59
N ASP A 281 -37.43 -3.71 18.64
CA ASP A 281 -36.32 -4.68 18.82
C ASP A 281 -36.18 -5.68 17.66
N SER A 282 -35.24 -5.40 16.75
CA SER A 282 -34.46 -6.37 15.96
C SER A 282 -33.75 -5.64 14.81
N ASN A 283 -32.44 -5.41 14.92
CA ASN A 283 -31.61 -5.08 13.74
C ASN A 283 -30.14 -5.54 13.95
N GLU A 284 -29.98 -6.83 14.24
CA GLU A 284 -28.71 -7.56 14.09
C GLU A 284 -28.98 -8.78 13.19
N GLU A 285 -29.24 -8.57 11.89
CA GLU A 285 -29.26 -9.69 10.91
C GLU A 285 -29.22 -9.24 9.43
N LYS A 286 -28.39 -8.24 9.09
CA LYS A 286 -28.22 -7.80 7.68
C LYS A 286 -26.81 -7.91 7.09
N GLU A 287 -25.88 -8.58 7.74
CA GLU A 287 -24.48 -8.69 7.26
C GLU A 287 -24.01 -10.11 6.86
N LYS A 288 -24.92 -11.04 6.55
CA LYS A 288 -24.51 -12.40 6.10
C LYS A 288 -25.08 -12.91 4.78
N GLU A 289 -25.73 -12.06 3.98
CA GLU A 289 -26.34 -12.50 2.71
C GLU A 289 -25.71 -11.92 1.43
N GLU A 290 -24.69 -11.04 1.51
CA GLU A 290 -24.00 -10.54 0.32
C GLU A 290 -22.72 -11.33 -0.06
N GLU A 291 -22.23 -12.24 0.79
CA GLU A 291 -21.04 -13.07 0.51
C GLU A 291 -21.31 -14.37 -0.27
N ARG A 292 -22.54 -14.63 -0.75
CA ARG A 292 -22.87 -15.88 -1.46
C ARG A 292 -23.20 -15.76 -2.96
N HIS A 293 -23.09 -14.58 -3.57
CA HIS A 293 -23.52 -14.38 -4.96
C HIS A 293 -22.44 -14.02 -6.01
N HIS A 294 -21.14 -14.04 -5.71
CA HIS A 294 -20.10 -13.85 -6.76
C HIS A 294 -18.92 -14.83 -6.64
N SER A 295 -19.23 -16.12 -6.77
CA SER A 295 -18.27 -17.21 -7.01
C SER A 295 -18.85 -18.13 -8.11
N MET A 296 -17.99 -18.53 -9.05
CA MET A 296 -18.22 -19.20 -10.36
C MET A 296 -18.38 -18.19 -11.51
N THR A 297 -17.49 -18.05 -12.50
CA THR A 297 -16.77 -19.04 -13.34
C THR A 297 -15.65 -18.26 -14.08
N PHE A 298 -14.46 -18.80 -14.33
CA PHE A 298 -14.15 -19.48 -15.60
C PHE A 298 -12.82 -20.23 -15.49
N ALA A 299 -12.78 -21.40 -16.15
CA ALA A 299 -11.60 -22.15 -16.55
C ALA A 299 -11.19 -21.75 -17.97
#